data_AF-A0A9W4SMB8-F1
#
_entry.id   AF-A0A9W4SMB8-F1
#
_cell.length_a   1.000
_cell.length_b   1.000
_cell.length_c   1.000
_cell.angle_alpha   90.00
_cell.angle_beta   90.00
_cell.angle_gamma   90.00
#
_symmetry.space_group_name_H-M   'P 1'
#
loop_
_entity.id
_entity.type
_entity.pdbx_description
1 polymer ?
#
loop_
_entity_poly.entity_id
_entity_poly.type
_entity_poly.pdbx_seq_one_letter_code
_entity_poly.pdbx_strand_id
1 'polypeptide(L)'
;MSEEFKEIRVVLAIDFGTTYSGFAYAHIASPELIIVKDNWDGVEGHRLKLPTVIKYKDDSYDSIESWGYNALSRRPSKKEKARSKSSRPVEWFKFHLSKSLKEIPFLPDNLNYKKVITDYMKKLCESIKETLSLTCPKVDLHSNVTIVLTVPAEFIDNVITITIMRECAFNAGLLNVKSSNNLRFTTEPEAAAIYCLNSIVNKQNNLKPGG
;
A
#
# COMPACT_ATOMS: atom_id res chain seq x y z
N MET A 1 30.14 6.74 -21.80
CA MET A 1 29.21 6.07 -20.87
C MET A 1 27.85 6.68 -21.16
N SER A 2 27.02 5.99 -21.93
CA SER A 2 25.73 6.52 -22.39
C SER A 2 24.79 6.66 -21.20
N GLU A 3 24.17 7.83 -21.05
CA GLU A 3 22.99 7.97 -20.19
C GLU A 3 21.89 7.06 -20.75
N GLU A 4 21.68 5.90 -20.13
CA GLU A 4 20.42 5.18 -20.27
C GLU A 4 19.34 6.11 -19.76
N PHE A 5 18.53 6.66 -20.66
CA PHE A 5 17.24 7.22 -20.30
C PHE A 5 16.50 6.14 -19.53
N LYS A 6 16.31 6.36 -18.23
CA LYS A 6 15.59 5.45 -17.34
C LYS A 6 14.14 5.38 -17.78
N GLU A 7 13.84 4.43 -18.65
CA GLU A 7 12.52 4.22 -19.21
C GLU A 7 11.61 3.59 -18.14
N ILE A 8 10.42 4.17 -17.96
CA ILE A 8 9.37 3.53 -17.15
C ILE A 8 8.94 2.27 -17.89
N ARG A 9 8.97 1.14 -17.19
CA ARG A 9 8.60 -0.19 -17.72
C ARG A 9 7.38 -0.78 -17.03
N VAL A 10 7.13 -0.38 -15.78
CA VAL A 10 6.04 -0.93 -14.96
C VAL A 10 5.23 0.21 -14.35
N VAL A 11 3.92 0.04 -14.33
CA VAL A 11 3.01 0.84 -13.52
C VAL A 11 2.57 -0.01 -12.33
N LEU A 12 2.77 0.50 -11.11
CA LEU A 12 2.40 -0.13 -9.85
C LEU A 12 1.27 0.66 -9.20
N ALA A 13 0.10 0.06 -9.05
CA ALA A 13 -1.01 0.61 -8.28
C ALA A 13 -0.97 0.09 -6.85
N ILE A 14 -1.00 0.98 -5.87
CA ILE A 14 -1.08 0.65 -4.44
C ILE A 14 -2.41 1.16 -3.91
N ASP A 15 -3.22 0.25 -3.40
CA ASP A 15 -4.37 0.56 -2.55
C ASP A 15 -3.92 0.50 -1.08
N PHE A 16 -3.71 1.66 -0.47
CA PHE A 16 -3.35 1.75 0.95
C PHE A 16 -4.60 2.10 1.77
N GLY A 17 -5.56 1.19 1.85
CA GLY A 17 -6.82 1.40 2.57
C GLY A 17 -6.66 1.36 4.09
N THR A 18 -7.70 1.83 4.80
CA THR A 18 -7.69 1.89 6.28
C THR A 18 -7.76 0.52 6.94
N THR A 19 -8.49 -0.42 6.34
CA THR A 19 -8.70 -1.78 6.89
C THR A 19 -7.88 -2.81 6.12
N TYR A 20 -7.80 -2.66 4.81
CA TYR A 20 -7.05 -3.55 3.94
C TYR A 20 -6.24 -2.73 2.96
N SER A 21 -5.08 -3.26 2.60
CA SER A 21 -4.23 -2.76 1.53
C SER A 21 -4.03 -3.84 0.47
N GLY A 22 -3.55 -3.44 -0.70
CA GLY A 22 -3.13 -4.34 -1.75
C GLY A 22 -2.31 -3.60 -2.80
N PHE A 23 -1.70 -4.33 -3.71
CA PHE A 23 -1.09 -3.73 -4.88
C PHE A 23 -1.28 -4.61 -6.11
N ALA A 24 -1.27 -3.96 -7.27
CA ALA A 24 -1.29 -4.59 -8.57
C ALA A 24 -0.31 -3.87 -9.49
N TYR A 25 0.19 -4.54 -10.51
CA TYR A 25 1.10 -3.93 -11.46
C TYR A 25 0.87 -4.47 -12.86
N ALA A 26 1.27 -3.68 -13.85
CA ALA A 26 1.27 -4.06 -15.26
C ALA A 26 2.56 -3.60 -15.91
N HIS A 27 3.08 -4.41 -16.83
CA HIS A 27 4.20 -4.00 -17.67
C HIS A 27 3.67 -3.14 -18.82
N ILE A 28 4.36 -2.06 -19.18
CA ILE A 28 3.88 -1.11 -20.22
C ILE A 28 3.79 -1.77 -21.60
N ALA A 29 4.61 -2.79 -21.87
CA ALA A 29 4.51 -3.57 -23.10
C ALA A 29 3.28 -4.49 -23.16
N SER A 30 2.56 -4.69 -22.05
CA SER A 30 1.37 -5.55 -21.95
C SER A 30 0.37 -4.96 -20.93
N PRO A 31 -0.16 -3.76 -21.18
CA PRO A 31 -0.97 -3.01 -20.21
C PRO A 31 -2.29 -3.69 -19.83
N GLU A 32 -2.78 -4.59 -20.66
CA GLU A 32 -3.98 -5.42 -20.42
C GLU A 32 -3.74 -6.54 -19.40
N LEU A 33 -2.48 -6.96 -19.21
CA LEU A 33 -2.13 -8.01 -18.25
C LEU A 33 -1.83 -7.41 -16.88
N ILE A 34 -2.89 -7.17 -16.12
CA ILE A 34 -2.80 -6.69 -14.74
C ILE A 34 -2.55 -7.87 -13.80
N ILE A 35 -1.43 -7.82 -13.08
CA ILE A 35 -1.07 -8.81 -12.07
C ILE A 35 -1.39 -8.23 -10.70
N VAL A 36 -2.33 -8.86 -9.99
CA VAL A 36 -2.72 -8.48 -8.63
C VAL A 36 -1.96 -9.35 -7.63
N LYS A 37 -1.37 -8.74 -6.61
CA LYS A 37 -0.75 -9.49 -5.51
C LYS A 37 -1.83 -10.22 -4.71
N ASP A 38 -1.75 -11.54 -4.68
CA ASP A 38 -2.74 -12.37 -3.97
C ASP A 38 -2.12 -13.42 -3.03
N ASN A 39 -0.81 -13.63 -3.06
CA ASN A 39 -0.10 -14.53 -2.16
C ASN A 39 0.55 -13.74 -1.02
N TRP A 40 -0.04 -13.83 0.17
CA TRP A 40 0.41 -13.10 1.36
C TRP A 40 0.84 -14.05 2.47
N ASP A 41 1.87 -13.67 3.22
CA ASP A 41 2.30 -14.42 4.38
C ASP A 41 1.25 -14.38 5.50
N GLY A 42 1.15 -15.48 6.24
CA GLY A 42 0.27 -15.58 7.40
C GLY A 42 -1.18 -15.94 7.08
N VAL A 43 -1.49 -16.30 5.84
CA VAL A 43 -2.81 -16.78 5.43
C VAL A 43 -2.68 -17.92 4.42
N GLU A 44 -3.55 -18.92 4.53
CA GLU A 44 -3.66 -19.98 3.52
C GLU A 44 -4.52 -19.51 2.34
N GLY A 45 -4.08 -19.88 1.13
CA GLY A 45 -4.77 -19.57 -0.12
C GLY A 45 -4.57 -18.14 -0.62
N HIS A 46 -5.16 -17.86 -1.79
CA HIS A 46 -5.05 -16.56 -2.45
C HIS A 46 -5.99 -15.52 -1.82
N ARG A 47 -5.47 -14.35 -1.46
CA ARG A 47 -6.19 -13.21 -0.90
C ARG A 47 -5.80 -11.94 -1.64
N LEU A 48 -6.75 -11.31 -2.32
CA LEU A 48 -6.51 -10.05 -3.04
C LEU A 48 -6.17 -8.85 -2.11
N LYS A 49 -6.34 -9.01 -0.80
CA LYS A 49 -6.24 -7.95 0.20
C LYS A 49 -5.46 -8.42 1.41
N LEU A 50 -4.60 -7.54 1.93
CA LEU A 50 -3.83 -7.72 3.15
C LEU A 50 -4.38 -6.78 4.24
N PRO A 51 -4.59 -7.24 5.49
CA PRO A 51 -5.00 -6.36 6.58
C PRO A 51 -4.02 -5.19 6.79
N THR A 52 -4.52 -3.95 6.90
CA THR A 52 -3.72 -2.75 7.20
C THR A 52 -3.42 -2.69 8.70
N VAL A 53 -2.57 -3.60 9.15
CA VAL A 53 -2.28 -3.83 10.57
C VAL A 53 -0.78 -4.06 10.77
N ILE A 54 -0.24 -3.53 11.86
CA ILE A 54 1.16 -3.71 12.24
C ILE A 54 1.27 -3.95 13.75
N LYS A 55 2.20 -4.81 14.16
CA LYS A 55 2.50 -5.09 15.57
C LYS A 55 3.99 -4.88 15.82
N TYR A 56 4.30 -4.19 16.91
CA TYR A 56 5.67 -3.92 17.33
C TYR A 56 6.12 -4.90 18.40
N LYS A 57 7.45 -5.15 18.47
CA LYS A 57 8.01 -6.13 19.40
C LYS A 57 7.84 -5.73 20.86
N ASP A 58 7.92 -4.42 21.13
CA ASP A 58 7.88 -3.86 22.47
C ASP A 58 7.45 -2.38 22.42
N ASP A 59 7.34 -1.76 23.61
CA ASP A 59 6.81 -0.40 23.78
C ASP A 59 7.81 0.71 23.38
N SER A 60 9.01 0.37 22.88
CA SER A 60 9.88 1.33 22.15
C SER A 60 9.31 1.68 20.78
N TYR A 61 8.54 0.76 20.18
CA TYR A 61 8.04 0.85 18.81
C TYR A 61 9.13 1.01 17.74
N ASP A 62 10.38 0.64 18.04
CA ASP A 62 11.49 0.76 17.08
C ASP A 62 11.52 -0.38 16.07
N SER A 63 11.04 -1.55 16.47
CA SER A 63 11.09 -2.77 15.66
C SER A 63 9.71 -3.39 15.45
N ILE A 64 9.43 -3.69 14.19
CA ILE A 64 8.21 -4.39 13.76
C ILE A 64 8.36 -5.87 14.10
N GLU A 65 7.39 -6.43 14.82
CA GLU A 65 7.29 -7.88 15.10
C GLU A 65 6.60 -8.59 13.93
N SER A 66 5.46 -8.04 13.49
CA SER A 66 4.64 -8.62 12.42
C SER A 66 3.74 -7.55 11.79
N TRP A 67 3.20 -7.87 10.61
CA TRP A 67 2.28 -7.01 9.87
C TRP A 67 1.28 -7.87 9.10
N GLY A 68 0.21 -7.26 8.57
CA GLY A 68 -0.77 -7.98 7.77
C GLY A 68 -1.47 -9.11 8.55
N TYR A 69 -1.67 -10.26 7.91
CA TYR A 69 -2.28 -11.42 8.55
C TYR A 69 -1.47 -11.95 9.75
N ASN A 70 -0.14 -11.91 9.67
CA ASN A 70 0.73 -12.35 10.76
C ASN A 70 0.51 -11.54 12.06
N ALA A 71 0.21 -10.24 11.94
CA ALA A 71 -0.10 -9.40 13.10
C ALA A 71 -1.42 -9.78 13.79
N LEU A 72 -2.30 -10.52 13.11
CA LEU A 72 -3.60 -10.97 13.62
C LEU A 72 -3.61 -12.44 14.06
N SER A 73 -2.51 -13.17 13.86
CA SER A 73 -2.39 -14.61 14.15
C SER A 73 -2.68 -14.97 15.62
N ARG A 74 -2.38 -14.06 16.56
CA ARG A 74 -2.60 -14.26 17.99
C ARG A 74 -3.28 -13.05 18.62
N ARG A 75 -4.42 -13.26 19.26
CA ARG A 75 -5.06 -12.24 20.08
C ARG A 75 -4.39 -12.20 21.47
N PRO A 76 -3.84 -11.05 21.89
CA PRO A 76 -3.24 -10.92 23.22
C PRO A 76 -4.32 -10.99 24.31
N SER A 77 -4.01 -11.66 25.42
CA SER A 77 -4.87 -11.74 26.59
C SER A 77 -5.02 -10.38 27.29
N LYS A 78 -6.06 -10.21 28.13
CA LYS A 78 -6.25 -8.97 28.91
C LYS A 78 -5.02 -8.63 29.78
N LYS A 79 -4.35 -9.65 30.34
CA LYS A 79 -3.14 -9.47 31.17
C LYS A 79 -1.95 -8.97 30.34
N GLU A 80 -1.76 -9.49 29.13
CA GLU A 80 -0.71 -9.01 28.21
C GLU A 80 -0.96 -7.57 27.78
N LYS A 81 -2.21 -7.24 27.42
CA LYS A 81 -2.62 -5.87 27.07
C LYS A 81 -2.37 -4.87 28.20
N ALA A 82 -2.51 -5.29 29.45
CA ALA A 82 -2.25 -4.45 30.62
C ALA A 82 -0.75 -4.29 30.91
N ARG A 83 0.09 -5.27 30.53
CA ARG A 83 1.54 -5.23 30.76
C ARG A 83 2.30 -4.46 29.69
N SER A 84 1.85 -4.51 28.45
CA SER A 84 2.51 -3.87 27.32
C SER A 84 1.50 -3.42 26.29
N LYS A 85 1.60 -2.14 25.88
CA LYS A 85 0.70 -1.56 24.87
C LYS A 85 1.00 -2.13 23.47
N SER A 86 2.26 -2.43 23.15
CA SER A 86 2.69 -3.03 21.88
C SER A 86 2.21 -4.47 21.68
N SER A 87 1.79 -5.17 22.76
CA SER A 87 1.13 -6.47 22.63
C SER A 87 -0.13 -6.41 21.74
N ARG A 88 -0.76 -5.23 21.63
CA ARG A 88 -1.90 -4.96 20.75
C ARG A 88 -1.41 -4.55 19.35
N PRO A 89 -1.88 -5.22 18.29
CA PRO A 89 -1.72 -4.72 16.94
C PRO A 89 -2.30 -3.30 16.82
N VAL A 90 -1.62 -2.46 16.04
CA VAL A 90 -2.04 -1.11 15.70
C VAL A 90 -2.82 -1.19 14.39
N GLU A 91 -4.10 -0.85 14.48
CA GLU A 91 -5.08 -0.91 13.40
C GLU A 91 -5.61 0.50 13.13
N TRP A 92 -6.14 0.73 11.93
CA TRP A 92 -6.84 1.96 11.56
C TRP A 92 -6.05 3.27 11.76
N PHE A 93 -4.72 3.18 11.83
CA PHE A 93 -3.84 4.35 12.04
C PHE A 93 -3.93 5.40 10.91
N LYS A 94 -4.43 5.03 9.71
CA LYS A 94 -4.71 5.97 8.60
C LYS A 94 -5.76 7.01 8.98
N PHE A 95 -6.68 6.70 9.90
CA PHE A 95 -7.69 7.65 10.38
C PHE A 95 -7.09 8.88 11.09
N HIS A 96 -5.87 8.79 11.62
CA HIS A 96 -5.15 9.93 12.20
C HIS A 96 -4.70 10.97 11.17
N LEU A 97 -4.82 10.67 9.86
CA LEU A 97 -4.68 11.67 8.80
C LEU A 97 -5.89 12.60 8.69
N SER A 98 -7.07 12.12 9.10
CA SER A 98 -8.30 12.91 9.06
C SER A 98 -8.54 13.60 10.39
N LYS A 99 -8.84 14.91 10.34
CA LYS A 99 -9.22 15.70 11.52
C LYS A 99 -10.71 15.60 11.86
N SER A 100 -11.52 14.92 11.04
CA SER A 100 -12.98 14.96 11.12
C SER A 100 -13.62 13.86 11.97
N LEU A 101 -12.82 12.97 12.57
CA LEU A 101 -13.35 11.83 13.31
C LEU A 101 -13.74 12.21 14.74
N LYS A 102 -14.98 11.84 15.11
CA LYS A 102 -15.49 11.98 16.47
C LYS A 102 -14.80 11.03 17.46
N GLU A 103 -14.37 9.87 16.98
CA GLU A 103 -13.62 8.87 17.76
C GLU A 103 -12.32 8.52 17.03
N ILE A 104 -11.19 8.81 17.67
CA ILE A 104 -9.86 8.52 17.14
C ILE A 104 -9.51 7.08 17.56
N PRO A 105 -9.14 6.19 16.62
CA PRO A 105 -8.71 4.83 16.95
C PRO A 105 -7.52 4.83 17.91
N PHE A 106 -7.45 3.79 18.75
CA PHE A 106 -6.36 3.61 19.70
C PHE A 106 -5.00 3.71 19.02
N LEU A 107 -4.16 4.60 19.56
CA LEU A 107 -2.75 4.72 19.24
C LEU A 107 -2.01 4.91 20.57
N PRO A 108 -0.93 4.17 20.86
CA PRO A 108 -0.14 4.40 22.06
C PRO A 108 0.38 5.84 22.15
N ASP A 109 0.38 6.43 23.36
CA ASP A 109 0.68 7.86 23.56
C ASP A 109 2.06 8.30 23.05
N ASN A 110 3.03 7.39 23.04
CA ASN A 110 4.39 7.62 22.54
C ASN A 110 4.59 7.20 21.07
N LEU A 111 3.55 6.75 20.37
CA LEU A 111 3.63 6.29 18.99
C LEU A 111 2.99 7.31 18.05
N ASN A 112 3.80 7.86 17.13
CA ASN A 112 3.31 8.79 16.11
C ASN A 112 2.70 8.02 14.93
N TYR A 113 1.46 8.34 14.54
CA TYR A 113 0.77 7.69 13.41
C TYR A 113 1.56 7.77 12.09
N LYS A 114 2.33 8.85 11.85
CA LYS A 114 3.19 8.97 10.66
C LYS A 114 4.28 7.90 10.65
N LYS A 115 4.82 7.54 11.82
CA LYS A 115 5.77 6.43 11.97
C LYS A 115 5.10 5.12 11.60
N VAL A 116 3.88 4.88 12.11
CA VAL A 116 3.11 3.67 11.81
C VAL A 116 2.81 3.53 10.31
N ILE A 117 2.41 4.63 9.65
CA ILE A 117 2.20 4.66 8.19
C ILE A 117 3.52 4.34 7.46
N THR A 118 4.62 4.98 7.85
CA THR A 118 5.94 4.76 7.24
C THR A 118 6.40 3.31 7.40
N ASP A 119 6.29 2.75 8.61
CA ASP A 119 6.69 1.39 8.93
C ASP A 119 5.86 0.35 8.15
N TYR A 120 4.56 0.58 8.04
CA TYR A 120 3.67 -0.28 7.25
C TYR A 120 4.01 -0.19 5.75
N MET A 121 4.18 1.02 5.21
CA MET A 121 4.60 1.22 3.82
C MET A 121 5.98 0.61 3.53
N LYS A 122 6.88 0.59 4.51
CA LYS A 122 8.19 -0.05 4.38
C LYS A 122 8.04 -1.56 4.18
N LYS A 123 7.18 -2.22 4.97
CA LYS A 123 6.86 -3.64 4.76
C LYS A 123 6.17 -3.91 3.42
N LEU A 124 5.28 -3.02 3.00
CA LEU A 124 4.68 -3.11 1.68
C LEU A 124 5.74 -2.96 0.57
N CYS A 125 6.67 -2.02 0.71
CA CYS A 125 7.79 -1.80 -0.22
C CYS A 125 8.71 -3.02 -0.30
N GLU A 126 9.03 -3.67 0.83
CA GLU A 126 9.77 -4.94 0.87
C GLU A 126 9.05 -6.02 0.05
N SER A 127 7.73 -6.19 0.25
CA SER A 127 6.93 -7.17 -0.50
C SER A 127 6.80 -6.84 -2.00
N ILE A 128 6.71 -5.56 -2.35
CA ILE A 128 6.70 -5.08 -3.74
C ILE A 128 8.03 -5.43 -4.41
N LYS A 129 9.16 -5.13 -3.77
CA LYS A 129 10.49 -5.39 -4.32
C LYS A 129 10.70 -6.88 -4.59
N GLU A 130 10.35 -7.72 -3.63
CA GLU A 130 10.38 -9.18 -3.78
C GLU A 130 9.53 -9.62 -4.97
N THR A 131 8.27 -9.19 -5.04
CA THR A 131 7.35 -9.55 -6.12
C THR A 131 7.89 -9.13 -7.49
N LEU A 132 8.33 -7.87 -7.64
CA LEU A 132 8.86 -7.36 -8.90
C LEU A 132 10.17 -8.02 -9.30
N SER A 133 11.04 -8.36 -8.35
CA SER A 133 12.28 -9.09 -8.65
C SER A 133 12.04 -10.47 -9.26
N LEU A 134 10.93 -11.13 -8.88
CA LEU A 134 10.56 -12.45 -9.38
C LEU A 134 9.86 -12.37 -10.74
N THR A 135 9.00 -11.37 -10.95
CA THR A 135 8.11 -11.32 -12.12
C THR A 135 8.56 -10.36 -13.21
N CYS A 136 9.38 -9.38 -12.89
CA CYS A 136 9.90 -8.36 -13.80
C CYS A 136 11.42 -8.22 -13.64
N PRO A 137 12.21 -9.22 -14.07
CA PRO A 137 13.66 -9.19 -13.91
C PRO A 137 14.27 -7.91 -14.50
N LYS A 138 15.29 -7.37 -13.84
CA LYS A 138 16.00 -6.13 -14.19
C LYS A 138 15.20 -4.84 -14.01
N VAL A 139 13.95 -4.86 -13.51
CA VAL A 139 13.21 -3.63 -13.17
C VAL A 139 13.71 -3.08 -11.83
N ASP A 140 14.20 -1.85 -11.84
CA ASP A 140 14.49 -1.11 -10.62
C ASP A 140 13.27 -0.29 -10.17
N LEU A 141 12.89 -0.43 -8.89
CA LEU A 141 11.69 0.21 -8.34
C LEU A 141 11.70 1.73 -8.50
N HIS A 142 12.85 2.37 -8.35
CA HIS A 142 12.91 3.83 -8.30
C HIS A 142 13.01 4.47 -9.68
N SER A 143 13.62 3.78 -10.64
CA SER A 143 13.87 4.31 -11.98
C SER A 143 12.95 3.78 -13.07
N ASN A 144 12.39 2.58 -12.92
CA ASN A 144 11.58 1.94 -13.96
C ASN A 144 10.10 1.79 -13.60
N VAL A 145 9.69 2.20 -12.39
CA VAL A 145 8.31 2.04 -11.92
C VAL A 145 7.67 3.40 -11.70
N THR A 146 6.48 3.59 -12.27
CA THR A 146 5.55 4.65 -11.84
C THR A 146 4.57 4.06 -10.84
N ILE A 147 4.54 4.63 -9.64
CA ILE A 147 3.65 4.26 -8.53
C ILE A 147 2.42 5.17 -8.56
N VAL A 148 1.24 4.56 -8.57
CA VAL A 148 -0.06 5.22 -8.39
C VAL A 148 -0.60 4.79 -7.03
N LEU A 149 -0.66 5.73 -6.08
CA LEU A 149 -1.16 5.49 -4.73
C LEU A 149 -2.58 6.04 -4.60
N THR A 150 -3.54 5.19 -4.27
CA THR A 150 -4.92 5.63 -4.05
C THR A 150 -5.09 6.26 -2.68
N VAL A 151 -5.94 7.28 -2.61
CA VAL A 151 -6.37 7.93 -1.36
C VAL A 151 -7.88 8.16 -1.36
N PRO A 152 -8.53 8.32 -0.20
CA PRO A 152 -9.90 8.78 -0.12
C PRO A 152 -10.08 10.10 -0.87
N ALA A 153 -11.26 10.32 -1.46
CA ALA A 153 -11.55 11.55 -2.20
C ALA A 153 -11.33 12.82 -1.36
N GLU A 154 -11.67 12.77 -0.07
CA GLU A 154 -11.47 13.87 0.89
C GLU A 154 -9.99 14.26 1.08
N PHE A 155 -9.05 13.38 0.72
CA PHE A 155 -7.62 13.59 0.94
C PHE A 155 -6.94 14.26 -0.25
N ILE A 156 -7.46 14.13 -1.47
CA ILE A 156 -6.74 14.55 -2.68
C ILE A 156 -6.52 16.07 -2.74
N ASP A 157 -7.49 16.84 -2.27
CA ASP A 157 -7.42 18.31 -2.20
C ASP A 157 -6.74 18.81 -0.91
N ASN A 158 -6.48 17.90 0.04
CA ASN A 158 -5.81 18.24 1.29
C ASN A 158 -4.28 18.15 1.13
N VAL A 159 -3.67 19.27 0.77
CA VAL A 159 -2.21 19.39 0.54
C VAL A 159 -1.37 18.86 1.72
N ILE A 160 -1.80 19.09 2.96
CA ILE A 160 -1.09 18.60 4.15
C ILE A 160 -1.09 17.07 4.18
N THR A 161 -2.25 16.45 3.91
CA THR A 161 -2.40 14.99 3.91
C THR A 161 -1.59 14.34 2.80
N ILE A 162 -1.65 14.89 1.58
CA ILE A 162 -0.84 14.41 0.45
C ILE A 162 0.66 14.56 0.73
N THR A 163 1.07 15.67 1.35
CA THR A 163 2.47 15.89 1.74
C THR A 163 2.93 14.87 2.77
N ILE A 164 2.13 14.58 3.80
CA ILE A 164 2.43 13.55 4.81
C ILE A 164 2.54 12.17 4.15
N MET A 165 1.60 11.82 3.28
CA MET A 165 1.58 10.52 2.58
C MET A 165 2.82 10.35 1.69
N ARG A 166 3.20 11.39 0.93
CA ARG A 166 4.41 11.37 0.10
C ARG A 166 5.68 11.27 0.95
N GLU A 167 5.73 11.95 2.09
CA GLU A 167 6.85 11.84 3.02
C GLU A 167 6.98 10.43 3.62
N CYS A 168 5.87 9.82 4.04
CA CYS A 168 5.87 8.44 4.52
C CYS A 168 6.32 7.47 3.43
N ALA A 169 5.84 7.64 2.19
CA ALA A 169 6.24 6.81 1.05
C ALA A 169 7.74 6.93 0.74
N PHE A 170 8.28 8.15 0.79
CA PHE A 170 9.72 8.40 0.65
C PHE A 170 10.52 7.73 1.77
N ASN A 171 10.15 7.93 3.03
CA ASN A 171 10.85 7.34 4.18
C ASN A 171 10.74 5.81 4.21
N ALA A 172 9.68 5.24 3.63
CA ALA A 172 9.48 3.80 3.44
C ALA A 172 10.32 3.21 2.29
N GLY A 173 10.99 4.05 1.50
CA GLY A 173 11.82 3.63 0.37
C GLY A 173 11.03 3.26 -0.89
N LEU A 174 9.75 3.66 -1.00
CA LEU A 174 9.00 3.60 -2.26
C LEU A 174 9.56 4.59 -3.29
N LEU A 175 10.17 5.69 -2.81
CA LEU A 175 10.87 6.68 -3.60
C LEU A 175 12.31 6.83 -3.08
N ASN A 176 13.24 7.15 -3.97
CA ASN A 176 14.59 7.60 -3.61
C ASN A 176 14.74 9.13 -3.60
N VAL A 177 13.79 9.86 -4.20
CA VAL A 177 13.72 11.32 -4.22
C VAL A 177 12.30 11.74 -3.86
N LYS A 178 12.12 12.52 -2.79
CA LYS A 178 10.80 12.93 -2.27
C LYS A 178 9.94 13.65 -3.30
N SER A 179 10.57 14.44 -4.18
CA SER A 179 9.92 15.21 -5.26
C SER A 179 9.74 14.44 -6.57
N SER A 180 10.04 13.13 -6.60
CA SER A 180 9.94 12.33 -7.83
C SER A 180 8.50 12.30 -8.38
N ASN A 181 8.39 12.49 -9.70
CA ASN A 181 7.13 12.36 -10.45
C ASN A 181 6.71 10.91 -10.65
N ASN A 182 7.54 9.95 -10.22
CA ASN A 182 7.22 8.52 -10.25
C ASN A 182 6.21 8.12 -9.17
N LEU A 183 5.83 9.00 -8.24
CA LEU A 183 4.67 8.78 -7.36
C LEU A 183 3.55 9.76 -7.72
N ARG A 184 2.40 9.20 -8.09
CA ARG A 184 1.16 9.92 -8.38
C ARG A 184 0.07 9.49 -7.41
N PHE A 185 -0.83 10.41 -7.10
CA PHE A 185 -2.01 10.14 -6.30
C PHE A 185 -3.24 10.14 -7.21
N THR A 186 -4.19 9.26 -6.91
CA THR A 186 -5.54 9.24 -7.49
C THR A 186 -6.53 8.92 -6.39
N THR A 187 -7.82 9.13 -6.63
CA THR A 187 -8.84 8.79 -5.65
C THR A 187 -9.27 7.33 -5.78
N GLU A 188 -9.59 6.68 -4.66
CA GLU A 188 -10.20 5.35 -4.64
C GLU A 188 -11.44 5.24 -5.58
N PRO A 189 -12.42 6.18 -5.56
CA PRO A 189 -13.55 6.13 -6.49
C PRO A 189 -13.17 6.32 -7.96
N GLU A 190 -12.20 7.17 -8.28
CA GLU A 190 -11.71 7.35 -9.66
C GLU A 190 -11.07 6.06 -10.19
N ALA A 191 -10.20 5.44 -9.40
CA ALA A 191 -9.58 4.16 -9.75
C ALA A 191 -10.63 3.06 -9.98
N ALA A 192 -11.66 2.98 -9.13
CA ALA A 192 -12.77 2.04 -9.29
C ALA A 192 -13.58 2.31 -10.58
N ALA A 193 -13.86 3.58 -10.89
CA ALA A 193 -14.59 3.96 -12.10
C ALA A 193 -13.84 3.55 -13.38
N ILE A 194 -12.54 3.84 -13.44
CA ILE A 194 -11.68 3.46 -14.58
C ILE A 194 -11.65 1.93 -14.75
N TYR A 195 -11.51 1.18 -13.67
CA TYR A 195 -11.53 -0.28 -13.71
C TYR A 195 -12.86 -0.82 -14.26
N CYS A 196 -13.99 -0.26 -13.81
CA CYS A 196 -15.32 -0.62 -14.29
C CYS A 196 -15.48 -0.34 -15.78
N LEU A 197 -15.09 0.85 -16.25
CA LEU A 197 -15.17 1.23 -17.67
C LEU A 197 -14.35 0.30 -18.55
N ASN A 198 -13.11 0.01 -18.18
CA ASN A 198 -12.24 -0.91 -18.92
C ASN A 198 -12.81 -2.33 -18.94
N SER A 199 -13.40 -2.78 -17.83
CA SER A 199 -14.04 -4.09 -17.75
C SER A 199 -15.26 -4.20 -18.67
N ILE A 200 -16.01 -3.12 -18.86
CA ILE A 200 -17.16 -3.07 -19.77
C ILE A 200 -16.69 -3.08 -21.23
N VAL A 201 -15.72 -2.23 -21.59
CA VAL A 201 -15.16 -2.17 -22.95
C VAL A 201 -14.58 -3.53 -23.37
N ASN A 202 -13.81 -4.17 -22.49
CA ASN A 202 -13.24 -5.48 -22.76
C ASN A 202 -14.30 -6.59 -22.90
N LYS A 203 -15.42 -6.50 -22.17
CA LYS A 203 -16.55 -7.43 -22.34
C LYS A 203 -17.29 -7.21 -23.65
N GLN A 204 -17.47 -5.96 -24.08
CA GLN A 204 -18.15 -5.64 -25.36
C GLN A 204 -17.33 -6.09 -26.57
N ASN A 205 -16.00 -5.97 -26.54
CA ASN A 205 -15.11 -6.45 -27.61
C ASN A 205 -15.08 -7.99 -27.74
N ASN A 206 -15.55 -8.72 -26.72
CA ASN A 206 -15.65 -10.19 -26.73
C ASN A 206 -17.03 -10.71 -27.15
N LEU A 207 -17.98 -9.82 -27.46
CA LEU A 207 -19.27 -10.21 -28.04
C LEU A 207 -19.09 -10.29 -29.57
N LYS A 208 -18.90 -11.51 -30.09
CA LYS A 208 -18.99 -11.73 -31.55
C LYS A 208 -20.43 -11.40 -31.99
N PRO A 209 -20.63 -10.62 -33.07
CA PRO A 209 -21.96 -10.51 -33.67
C PRO A 209 -22.38 -11.93 -34.09
N GLY A 210 -23.51 -12.40 -33.56
CA GLY A 210 -24.08 -13.68 -33.95
C GLY A 210 -24.35 -13.69 -35.44
N GLY A 211 -23.73 -14.63 -36.15
CA GLY A 211 -24.09 -15.01 -37.51
C GLY A 211 -25.31 -15.92 -37.53
#